data_AF-A0A7K5HFM3-F1
#
_entry.id   AF-A0A7K5HFM3-F1
#
_cell.length_a   1.000
_cell.length_b   1.000
_cell.length_c   1.000
_cell.angle_alpha   90.00
_cell.angle_beta   90.00
_cell.angle_gamma   90.00
#
_symmetry.space_group_name_H-M   'P 1'
#
loop_
_entity.id
_entity.type
_entity.pdbx_description
1 polymer ?
#
loop_
_entity_poly.entity_id
_entity_poly.type
_entity_poly.pdbx_seq_one_letter_code
_entity_poly.pdbx_strand_id
1 'polypeptide(L)'
;QDLSTLGFECTLEEVDLEDITENHNNTIKACTSEDPGVKKKIYQVLASYYHRTAGKCLQGIYEDLNAYRAELKNFNDQEVLTTIDEMMKVGIS
;
A
#
# COMPACT_ATOMS: atom_id res chain seq x y z
N GLN A 1 -1.30 -13.58 -19.76
CA GLN A 1 -0.02 -13.18 -20.39
C GLN A 1 0.01 -11.67 -20.22
N ASP A 2 0.77 -11.08 -19.30
CA ASP A 2 2.07 -11.46 -18.74
C ASP A 2 2.17 -11.10 -17.25
N LEU A 3 2.62 -12.06 -16.43
CA LEU A 3 3.10 -11.83 -15.05
C LEU A 3 4.63 -11.80 -14.99
N SER A 4 5.28 -11.80 -16.16
CA SER A 4 6.73 -11.88 -16.32
C SER A 4 7.36 -10.48 -16.32
N THR A 5 7.21 -9.72 -15.24
CA THR A 5 7.87 -8.41 -15.10
C THR A 5 9.14 -8.45 -14.26
N LEU A 6 9.48 -9.58 -13.64
CA LEU A 6 10.66 -9.69 -12.76
C LEU A 6 11.68 -10.75 -13.19
N GLY A 7 11.49 -11.43 -14.34
CA GLY A 7 12.44 -12.44 -14.83
C GLY A 7 12.48 -13.74 -14.01
N PHE A 8 11.57 -13.91 -13.05
CA PHE A 8 11.34 -15.15 -12.32
C PHE A 8 10.07 -15.82 -12.85
N GLU A 9 10.19 -17.04 -13.34
CA GLU A 9 9.05 -17.88 -13.76
C GLU A 9 8.57 -18.65 -12.53
N CYS A 10 7.78 -18.00 -11.67
CA CYS A 10 7.17 -18.66 -10.51
C CYS A 10 5.78 -19.20 -10.88
N THR A 11 5.48 -20.41 -10.46
CA THR A 11 4.12 -20.98 -10.47
C THR A 11 3.33 -20.50 -9.25
N LEU A 12 1.99 -20.52 -9.30
CA LEU A 12 1.15 -20.16 -8.15
C LEU A 12 1.40 -21.03 -6.90
N GLU A 13 1.98 -22.22 -7.09
CA GLU A 13 2.36 -23.15 -6.03
C GLU A 13 3.68 -22.75 -5.35
N GLU A 14 4.52 -21.96 -6.02
CA GLU A 14 5.81 -21.46 -5.52
C GLU A 14 5.70 -20.03 -4.96
N VAL A 15 4.57 -19.35 -5.19
CA VAL A 15 4.31 -18.01 -4.66
C VAL A 15 3.80 -18.14 -3.23
N ASP A 16 4.56 -17.58 -2.30
CA ASP A 16 4.06 -17.32 -0.96
C ASP A 16 3.00 -16.22 -1.02
N LEU A 17 1.77 -16.56 -0.62
CA LEU A 17 0.63 -15.65 -0.59
C LEU A 17 0.47 -14.95 0.77
N GLU A 18 1.37 -15.22 1.72
CA GLU A 18 1.39 -14.53 3.00
C GLU A 18 1.66 -13.03 2.81
N ASP A 19 0.76 -12.21 3.35
CA ASP A 19 0.93 -10.77 3.36
C ASP A 19 1.83 -10.39 4.54
N ILE A 20 3.07 -10.01 4.23
CA ILE A 20 4.06 -9.58 5.23
C ILE A 20 3.61 -8.36 6.05
N THR A 21 2.57 -7.65 5.60
CA THR A 21 1.99 -6.47 6.25
C THR A 21 0.70 -6.78 7.03
N GLU A 22 0.22 -8.04 7.02
CA GLU A 22 -1.08 -8.44 7.60
C GLU A 22 -1.22 -8.08 9.09
N ASN A 23 -0.11 -8.08 9.84
CA ASN A 23 -0.07 -7.78 11.27
C ASN A 23 0.04 -6.27 11.60
N HIS A 24 0.07 -5.39 10.59
CA HIS A 24 0.18 -3.94 10.73
C HIS A 24 -1.15 -3.23 10.40
N ASN A 25 -1.15 -1.90 10.23
CA ASN A 25 -2.36 -1.19 9.78
C ASN A 25 -2.89 -1.87 8.51
N ASN A 26 -4.15 -2.31 8.49
CA ASN A 26 -4.73 -2.88 7.27
C ASN A 26 -4.93 -1.77 6.23
N THR A 27 -3.89 -1.53 5.42
CA THR A 27 -3.82 -0.48 4.40
C THR A 27 -4.97 -0.59 3.42
N ILE A 28 -5.31 -1.82 3.00
CA ILE A 28 -6.44 -2.09 2.12
C ILE A 28 -7.72 -1.47 2.70
N LYS A 29 -8.06 -1.82 3.95
CA LYS A 29 -9.25 -1.29 4.63
C LYS A 29 -9.19 0.22 4.86
N ALA A 30 -7.99 0.77 5.13
CA ALA A 30 -7.82 2.21 5.32
C ALA A 30 -7.96 3.01 4.02
N CYS A 31 -7.60 2.41 2.89
CA CYS A 31 -7.60 3.02 1.57
C CYS A 31 -8.88 2.76 0.74
N THR A 32 -9.66 1.73 1.07
CA THR A 32 -10.95 1.48 0.44
C THR A 32 -12.06 2.29 1.12
N SER A 33 -12.75 3.15 0.38
CA SER A 33 -13.97 3.79 0.88
C SER A 33 -15.10 2.76 0.95
N GLU A 34 -15.64 2.49 2.14
CA GLU A 34 -16.97 1.90 2.26
C GLU A 34 -17.97 2.92 1.70
N ASP A 35 -18.70 2.59 0.63
CA ASP A 35 -19.67 3.49 -0.02
C ASP A 35 -20.73 3.92 1.02
N PRO A 36 -20.66 5.16 1.54
CA PRO A 36 -21.52 5.58 2.62
C PRO A 36 -22.80 6.08 1.96
N GLY A 37 -23.71 5.17 1.65
CA GLY A 37 -24.95 5.50 0.94
C GLY A 37 -25.90 6.41 1.72
N VAL A 38 -25.58 7.69 2.02
CA VAL A 38 -26.54 8.64 2.63
C VAL A 38 -26.32 10.14 2.30
N LYS A 39 -27.38 10.72 1.74
CA LYS A 39 -27.98 12.08 1.77
C LYS A 39 -27.24 13.27 2.47
N LYS A 40 -26.82 14.23 1.62
CA LYS A 40 -26.74 15.72 1.67
C LYS A 40 -26.46 16.52 2.98
N LYS A 41 -26.72 16.04 4.21
CA LYS A 41 -26.36 16.74 5.46
C LYS A 41 -24.93 16.42 5.97
N ILE A 42 -24.24 15.47 5.34
CA ILE A 42 -22.98 14.86 5.82
C ILE A 42 -21.72 15.62 5.33
N TYR A 43 -21.83 16.68 4.53
CA TYR A 43 -20.67 17.26 3.81
C TYR A 43 -19.50 17.76 4.69
N GLN A 44 -19.74 18.35 5.87
CA GLN A 44 -18.64 18.78 6.77
C GLN A 44 -18.03 17.64 7.59
N VAL A 45 -18.82 16.62 7.94
CA VAL A 45 -18.34 15.39 8.59
C VAL A 45 -17.55 14.53 7.58
N LEU A 46 -17.98 14.54 6.31
CA LEU A 46 -17.28 13.88 5.22
C LEU A 46 -15.87 14.44 5.06
N ALA A 47 -15.65 15.77 5.06
CA ALA A 47 -14.30 16.32 4.84
C ALA A 47 -13.28 15.91 5.91
N SER A 48 -13.64 15.97 7.21
CA SER A 48 -12.76 15.55 8.30
C SER A 48 -12.61 14.03 8.39
N TYR A 49 -13.67 13.28 8.05
CA TYR A 49 -13.62 11.83 7.90
C TYR A 49 -12.71 11.43 6.74
N TYR A 50 -12.88 11.99 5.54
CA TYR A 50 -12.02 11.79 4.37
C TYR A 50 -10.57 12.16 4.65
N HIS A 51 -10.33 13.28 5.35
CA HIS A 51 -8.97 13.67 5.74
C HIS A 51 -8.35 12.66 6.71
N ARG A 52 -9.14 12.14 7.67
CA ARG A 52 -8.66 11.15 8.64
C ARG A 52 -8.47 9.77 8.01
N THR A 53 -9.31 9.36 7.07
CA THR A 53 -9.16 8.09 6.33
C THR A 53 -8.02 8.17 5.33
N ALA A 54 -7.87 9.30 4.61
CA ALA A 54 -6.72 9.54 3.73
C ALA A 54 -5.40 9.53 4.52
N GLY A 55 -5.35 10.17 5.69
CA GLY A 55 -4.16 10.13 6.55
C GLY A 55 -3.80 8.73 7.03
N LYS A 56 -4.80 7.90 7.38
CA LYS A 56 -4.58 6.49 7.76
C LYS A 56 -4.16 5.62 6.57
N CYS A 57 -4.74 5.87 5.39
CA CYS A 57 -4.36 5.19 4.16
C CYS A 57 -2.89 5.49 3.81
N LEU A 58 -2.49 6.76 3.80
CA LEU A 58 -1.11 7.17 3.53
C LEU A 58 -0.13 6.62 4.57
N GLN A 59 -0.52 6.61 5.85
CA GLN A 59 0.27 5.99 6.92
C GLN A 59 0.48 4.50 6.67
N GLY A 60 -0.59 3.77 6.30
CA GLY A 60 -0.51 2.34 5.96
C GLY A 60 0.42 2.08 4.77
N ILE A 61 0.25 2.84 3.68
CA ILE A 61 1.12 2.75 2.50
C ILE A 61 2.59 2.96 2.87
N TYR A 62 2.88 3.93 3.74
CA TYR A 62 4.24 4.19 4.20
C TYR A 62 4.81 3.03 5.04
N GLU A 63 4.01 2.43 5.92
CA GLU A 63 4.41 1.26 6.72
C GLU A 63 4.68 0.05 5.81
N ASP A 64 3.82 -0.19 4.82
CA ASP A 64 3.98 -1.29 3.86
C ASP A 64 5.24 -1.12 3.02
N LEU A 65 5.49 0.09 2.49
CA LEU A 65 6.70 0.39 1.72
C LEU A 65 7.97 0.15 2.55
N ASN A 66 7.97 0.48 3.85
CA ASN A 66 9.10 0.17 4.72
C ASN A 66 9.34 -1.34 4.87
N ALA A 67 8.27 -2.14 5.02
CA ALA A 67 8.37 -3.58 5.12
C ALA A 67 8.94 -4.19 3.84
N TYR A 68 8.37 -3.84 2.68
CA TYR A 68 8.89 -4.30 1.38
C TYR A 68 10.33 -3.89 1.16
N ARG A 69 10.70 -2.66 1.53
CA ARG A 69 12.09 -2.19 1.43
C ARG A 69 13.04 -3.02 2.28
N ALA A 70 12.62 -3.45 3.46
CA ALA A 70 13.44 -4.26 4.37
C ALA A 70 13.67 -5.68 3.83
N GLU A 71 12.64 -6.30 3.24
CA GLU A 71 12.73 -7.62 2.59
C GLU A 71 13.58 -7.56 1.32
N LEU A 72 13.40 -6.51 0.51
CA LEU A 72 14.11 -6.35 -0.76
C LEU A 72 15.52 -5.76 -0.63
N LYS A 73 16.02 -5.45 0.58
CA LYS A 73 17.31 -4.76 0.77
C LYS A 73 18.52 -5.42 0.10
N ASN A 74 18.47 -6.74 -0.07
CA ASN A 74 19.52 -7.56 -0.69
C ASN A 74 19.18 -7.96 -2.13
N PHE A 75 18.09 -7.43 -2.68
CA PHE A 75 17.65 -7.72 -4.03
C PHE A 75 18.57 -7.02 -5.05
N ASN A 76 18.89 -7.72 -6.13
CA ASN A 76 19.84 -7.22 -7.12
C ASN A 76 19.28 -6.06 -7.96
N ASP A 77 17.95 -5.93 -8.03
CA ASP A 77 17.29 -4.85 -8.75
C ASP A 77 17.26 -3.56 -7.92
N GLN A 78 18.18 -2.66 -8.24
CA GLN A 78 18.28 -1.36 -7.59
C GLN A 78 17.20 -0.37 -8.06
N GLU A 79 16.56 -0.60 -9.20
CA GLU A 79 15.48 0.26 -9.72
C GLU A 79 14.24 0.14 -8.85
N VAL A 80 13.91 -1.08 -8.42
CA VAL A 80 12.79 -1.35 -7.50
C VAL A 80 13.02 -0.66 -6.14
N LEU A 81 14.22 -0.80 -5.57
CA LEU A 81 14.57 -0.15 -4.29
C LEU A 81 14.53 1.38 -4.39
N THR A 82 15.02 1.94 -5.50
CA THR A 82 14.98 3.39 -5.73
C THR A 82 13.54 3.89 -5.86
N THR A 83 12.70 3.14 -6.57
CA THR A 83 11.27 3.48 -6.73
C THR A 83 10.55 3.48 -5.38
N ILE A 84 10.80 2.49 -4.52
CA ILE A 84 10.25 2.45 -3.15
C ILE A 84 10.70 3.69 -2.36
N ASP A 85 11.99 4.04 -2.44
CA ASP A 85 12.54 5.23 -1.76
C ASP A 85 11.90 6.54 -2.26
N GLU A 86 11.56 6.63 -3.54
CA GLU A 86 10.84 7.78 -4.11
C GLU A 86 9.39 7.85 -3.65
N MET A 87 8.67 6.72 -3.65
CA MET A 87 7.28 6.65 -3.18
C MET A 87 7.17 7.04 -1.70
N MET A 88 8.15 6.65 -0.87
CA MET A 88 8.21 7.03 0.54
C MET A 88 8.42 8.53 0.77
N LYS A 89 9.13 9.22 -0.12
CA LYS A 89 9.32 10.69 -0.03
C LYS A 89 8.03 11.45 -0.30
N VAL A 90 7.21 10.95 -1.23
CA VAL A 90 5.94 11.60 -1.62
C VAL A 90 4.86 11.41 -0.55
N GLY A 91 4.88 10.30 0.19
CA GLY A 91 3.89 9.99 1.22
C GLY A 91 3.92 10.88 2.48
N ILE A 92 4.95 11.71 2.67
CA ILE A 92 5.14 12.59 3.86
C ILE A 92 4.85 14.07 3.53
N SER A 93 4.66 14.44 2.26
CA SER A 93 4.43 15.83 1.81
C SER A 93 2.99 16.32 1.90
#